data_AF-A0A2N2I4P6-F1
#
_entry.id   AF-A0A2N2I4P6-F1
#
_cell.length_a   1.000
_cell.length_b   1.000
_cell.length_c   1.000
_cell.angle_alpha   90.00
_cell.angle_beta   90.00
_cell.angle_gamma   90.00
#
_symmetry.space_group_name_H-M   'P 1'
#
loop_
_entity.id
_entity.type
_entity.pdbx_description
1 polymer ?
#
loop_
_entity_poly.entity_id
_entity_poly.type
_entity_poly.pdbx_seq_one_letter_code
_entity_poly.pdbx_strand_id
1 'polypeptide(L)'
;MKEFEDITTFETALRGNQVAGSVVQGLDLSQHAQQLREVRVTGSVFLGCRLPPDVMADVTSRGALVFPDLPEDLPFRPYRRQLYAPRELFDTFDPSDPRSYCGCLDARVYRHWEATGKGSPWSLLETLARRLHDHAVTDALEEFLAAHERVVAIMGGHSMSRDDASYRDVARMSRTLTRKGYLLASGGGPGAMEATHLGAWFAPYEDDALDDAIRVLSLAPTYR
;
A
#
# COMPACT_ATOMS: atom_id res chain seq x y z
N MET A 1 -6.32 20.74 -0.81
CA MET A 1 -7.68 20.54 -1.38
C MET A 1 -8.39 19.54 -0.46
N LYS A 2 -9.73 19.47 -0.38
CA LYS A 2 -10.36 18.39 0.42
C LYS A 2 -10.28 17.09 -0.37
N GLU A 3 -9.89 16.00 0.27
CA GLU A 3 -9.68 14.71 -0.40
C GLU A 3 -10.74 13.70 0.05
N PHE A 4 -11.24 12.92 -0.90
CA PHE A 4 -12.29 11.93 -0.71
C PHE A 4 -11.82 10.58 -1.22
N GLU A 5 -11.47 9.73 -0.27
CA GLU A 5 -11.02 8.37 -0.50
C GLU A 5 -12.01 7.34 0.04
N ASP A 6 -13.14 7.75 0.61
CA ASP A 6 -14.17 6.84 1.09
C ASP A 6 -15.53 7.25 0.54
N ILE A 7 -16.32 6.27 0.12
CA ILE A 7 -17.62 6.54 -0.50
C ILE A 7 -18.59 7.22 0.46
N THR A 8 -18.55 6.89 1.75
CA THR A 8 -19.44 7.46 2.78
C THR A 8 -19.14 8.95 2.99
N THR A 9 -17.85 9.29 3.06
CA THR A 9 -17.42 10.70 3.20
C THR A 9 -17.75 11.50 1.94
N PHE A 10 -17.58 10.89 0.76
CA PHE A 10 -17.93 11.51 -0.52
C PHE A 10 -19.44 11.73 -0.66
N GLU A 11 -20.28 10.76 -0.28
CA GLU A 11 -21.73 10.91 -0.26
C GLU A 11 -22.21 12.04 0.65
N THR A 12 -21.54 12.22 1.78
CA THR A 12 -21.82 13.33 2.69
C THR A 12 -21.46 14.68 2.05
N ALA A 13 -20.35 14.73 1.31
CA ALA A 13 -19.97 15.92 0.55
C ALA A 13 -20.90 16.20 -0.64
N LEU A 14 -21.40 15.16 -1.33
CA LEU A 14 -22.42 15.28 -2.37
C LEU A 14 -23.69 15.93 -1.81
N ARG A 15 -24.21 15.43 -0.68
CA ARG A 15 -25.39 15.99 -0.01
C ARG A 15 -25.17 17.43 0.46
N GLY A 16 -23.95 17.78 0.86
CA GLY A 16 -23.58 19.12 1.31
C GLY A 16 -23.17 20.10 0.20
N ASN A 17 -23.16 19.69 -1.08
CA ASN A 17 -22.63 20.45 -2.21
C ASN A 17 -21.17 20.93 -1.99
N GLN A 18 -20.35 20.05 -1.40
CA GLN A 18 -18.94 20.32 -1.03
C GLN A 18 -17.94 19.62 -1.98
N VAL A 19 -18.33 19.36 -3.23
CA VAL A 19 -17.50 18.67 -4.22
C VAL A 19 -16.61 19.64 -5.02
N ALA A 20 -16.98 20.91 -5.11
CA ALA A 20 -16.18 21.90 -5.82
C ALA A 20 -14.81 22.07 -5.15
N GLY A 21 -13.72 22.01 -5.92
CA GLY A 21 -12.37 22.11 -5.37
C GLY A 21 -12.02 20.97 -4.42
N SER A 22 -12.45 19.74 -4.71
CA SER A 22 -12.04 18.51 -4.00
C SER A 22 -11.29 17.53 -4.90
N VAL A 23 -10.45 16.66 -4.33
CA VAL A 23 -9.91 15.48 -4.99
C VAL A 23 -10.75 14.27 -4.60
N VAL A 24 -11.12 13.44 -5.56
CA VAL A 24 -11.83 12.17 -5.35
C VAL A 24 -10.98 11.07 -5.99
N GLN A 25 -10.60 10.06 -5.23
CA GLN A 25 -9.60 9.07 -5.66
C GLN A 25 -10.13 7.64 -5.60
N GLY A 26 -9.99 6.90 -6.70
CA GLY A 26 -10.19 5.45 -6.74
C GLY A 26 -11.57 4.95 -6.30
N LEU A 27 -12.61 5.80 -6.40
CA LEU A 27 -13.98 5.46 -6.02
C LEU A 27 -14.79 4.99 -7.23
N ASP A 28 -15.69 4.03 -6.99
CA ASP A 28 -16.75 3.71 -7.94
C ASP A 28 -17.92 4.68 -7.72
N LEU A 29 -18.11 5.57 -8.69
CA LEU A 29 -19.12 6.64 -8.66
C LEU A 29 -20.24 6.37 -9.68
N SER A 30 -20.31 5.15 -10.23
CA SER A 30 -21.33 4.76 -11.20
C SER A 30 -22.76 4.94 -10.69
N GLN A 31 -22.97 4.76 -9.38
CA GLN A 31 -24.27 4.90 -8.71
C GLN A 31 -24.63 6.35 -8.34
N HIS A 32 -23.68 7.29 -8.47
CA HIS A 32 -23.86 8.71 -8.06
C HIS A 32 -23.94 9.66 -9.25
N ALA A 33 -24.17 9.11 -10.45
CA ALA A 33 -24.23 9.83 -11.72
C ALA A 33 -25.21 11.02 -11.69
N GLN A 34 -26.41 10.83 -11.13
CA GLN A 34 -27.42 11.90 -11.09
C GLN A 34 -26.99 13.04 -10.15
N GLN A 35 -26.56 12.70 -8.94
CA GLN A 35 -26.11 13.66 -7.94
C GLN A 35 -24.92 14.48 -8.47
N LEU A 36 -23.99 13.83 -9.16
CA LEU A 36 -22.84 14.49 -9.77
C LEU A 36 -23.24 15.57 -10.79
N ARG A 37 -24.32 15.35 -11.56
CA ARG A 37 -24.85 16.36 -12.52
C ARG A 37 -25.42 17.59 -11.82
N GLU A 38 -25.97 17.42 -10.62
CA GLU A 38 -26.66 18.47 -9.87
C GLU A 38 -25.71 19.32 -9.01
N VAL A 39 -24.63 18.73 -8.49
CA VAL A 39 -23.68 19.44 -7.62
C VAL A 39 -22.66 20.26 -8.40
N ARG A 40 -22.06 21.26 -7.74
CA ARG A 40 -20.95 22.03 -8.31
C ARG A 40 -19.66 21.20 -8.25
N VAL A 41 -19.04 20.95 -9.40
CA VAL A 41 -17.79 20.18 -9.54
C VAL A 41 -16.60 21.03 -10.01
N THR A 42 -16.78 22.33 -10.21
CA THR A 42 -15.71 23.19 -10.75
C THR A 42 -14.46 23.14 -9.88
N GLY A 43 -13.31 22.87 -10.51
CA GLY A 43 -12.01 22.74 -9.84
C GLY A 43 -11.82 21.43 -9.07
N SER A 44 -12.76 20.48 -9.14
CA SER A 44 -12.56 19.14 -8.56
C SER A 44 -11.69 18.27 -9.46
N VAL A 45 -11.00 17.29 -8.86
CA VAL A 45 -10.17 16.32 -9.57
C VAL A 45 -10.69 14.92 -9.26
N PHE A 46 -10.99 14.13 -10.29
CA PHE A 46 -11.37 12.72 -10.18
C PHE A 46 -10.20 11.86 -10.66
N LEU A 47 -9.51 11.20 -9.72
CA LEU A 47 -8.34 10.36 -9.97
C LEU A 47 -8.74 8.89 -9.99
N GLY A 48 -8.71 8.25 -11.17
CA GLY A 48 -9.03 6.82 -11.29
C GLY A 48 -10.42 6.43 -10.79
N CYS A 49 -11.38 7.36 -10.83
CA CYS A 49 -12.75 7.09 -10.42
C CYS A 49 -13.51 6.40 -11.56
N ARG A 50 -14.33 5.40 -11.22
CA ARG A 50 -15.23 4.77 -12.19
C ARG A 50 -16.48 5.63 -12.35
N LEU A 51 -16.61 6.24 -13.52
CA LEU A 51 -17.70 7.13 -13.89
C LEU A 51 -18.32 6.67 -15.22
N PRO A 52 -19.65 6.79 -15.41
CA PRO A 52 -20.25 6.59 -16.71
C PRO A 52 -19.69 7.61 -17.73
N PRO A 53 -19.47 7.24 -19.01
CA PRO A 53 -18.81 8.12 -19.98
C PRO A 53 -19.48 9.48 -20.18
N ASP A 54 -20.80 9.53 -20.11
CA ASP A 54 -21.59 10.75 -20.22
C ASP A 54 -21.43 11.66 -18.99
N VAL A 55 -21.31 11.08 -17.79
CA VAL A 55 -21.02 11.82 -16.55
C VAL A 55 -19.61 12.36 -16.58
N MET A 56 -18.62 11.59 -17.05
CA MET A 56 -17.25 12.07 -17.22
C MET A 56 -17.19 13.30 -18.12
N ALA A 57 -17.87 13.24 -19.27
CA ALA A 57 -17.94 14.36 -20.21
C ALA A 57 -18.61 15.58 -19.57
N ASP A 58 -19.72 15.37 -18.86
CA ASP A 58 -20.44 16.43 -18.13
C ASP A 58 -19.56 17.11 -17.08
N VAL A 59 -18.96 16.37 -16.13
CA VAL A 59 -18.16 16.97 -15.05
C VAL A 59 -16.93 17.69 -15.60
N THR A 60 -16.33 17.15 -16.67
CA THR A 60 -15.20 17.79 -17.36
C THR A 60 -15.64 19.12 -18.00
N SER A 61 -16.79 19.14 -18.68
CA SER A 61 -17.34 20.36 -19.28
C SER A 61 -17.68 21.44 -18.24
N ARG A 62 -17.97 21.04 -16.99
CA ARG A 62 -18.26 21.92 -15.85
C ARG A 62 -17.00 22.30 -15.03
N GLY A 63 -15.82 21.99 -15.55
CA GLY A 63 -14.52 22.45 -15.04
C GLY A 63 -13.87 21.52 -14.01
N ALA A 64 -14.26 20.24 -13.95
CA ALA A 64 -13.51 19.22 -13.23
C ALA A 64 -12.38 18.66 -14.11
N LEU A 65 -11.32 18.14 -13.49
CA LEU A 65 -10.30 17.34 -14.15
C LEU A 65 -10.59 15.86 -13.88
N VAL A 66 -10.68 15.05 -14.93
CA VAL A 66 -10.89 13.60 -14.82
C VAL A 66 -9.66 12.91 -15.37
N PHE A 67 -8.97 12.15 -14.52
CA PHE A 67 -7.91 11.25 -14.94
C PHE A 67 -8.54 9.89 -15.26
N PRO A 68 -8.24 9.31 -16.43
CA PRO A 68 -8.82 8.05 -16.82
C PRO A 68 -8.33 6.92 -15.90
N ASP A 69 -9.15 5.90 -15.77
CA ASP A 69 -8.67 4.63 -15.26
C ASP A 69 -7.64 4.06 -16.24
N LEU A 70 -6.55 3.51 -15.70
CA LEU A 70 -5.49 2.92 -16.50
C LEU A 70 -5.88 1.49 -16.93
N PRO A 71 -5.17 0.86 -17.89
CA PRO A 71 -5.57 -0.44 -18.42
C PRO A 71 -5.89 -1.47 -17.33
N GLU A 72 -6.96 -2.24 -17.53
CA GLU A 72 -7.44 -3.25 -16.58
C GLU A 72 -6.48 -4.45 -16.40
N ASP A 73 -5.49 -4.61 -17.29
CA ASP A 73 -4.53 -5.72 -17.25
C ASP A 73 -3.37 -5.50 -16.27
N LEU A 74 -3.30 -4.34 -15.61
CA LEU A 74 -2.32 -4.10 -14.55
C LEU A 74 -2.62 -5.00 -13.32
N PRO A 75 -1.63 -5.75 -12.81
CA PRO A 75 -1.84 -6.59 -11.64
C PRO A 75 -1.87 -5.80 -10.33
N PHE A 76 -1.63 -4.49 -10.37
CA PHE A 76 -1.68 -3.56 -9.24
C PHE A 76 -2.65 -2.42 -9.55
N ARG A 77 -3.11 -1.71 -8.51
CA ARG A 77 -4.01 -0.56 -8.64
C ARG A 77 -3.20 0.75 -8.60
N PRO A 78 -3.09 1.51 -9.70
CA PRO A 78 -2.31 2.75 -9.72
C PRO A 78 -2.84 3.83 -8.77
N TYR A 79 -4.17 3.94 -8.66
CA TYR A 79 -4.84 4.93 -7.82
C TYR A 79 -5.31 4.32 -6.48
N ARG A 80 -4.50 3.46 -5.87
CA ARG A 80 -4.87 2.85 -4.56
C ARG A 80 -4.95 3.93 -3.47
N ARG A 81 -5.76 3.67 -2.45
CA ARG A 81 -6.05 4.62 -1.35
C ARG A 81 -5.43 4.20 -0.01
N GLN A 82 -4.94 2.97 0.07
CA GLN A 82 -4.52 2.36 1.33
C GLN A 82 -3.25 1.56 1.10
N LEU A 83 -2.43 1.41 2.14
CA LEU A 83 -1.29 0.51 2.12
C LEU A 83 -1.73 -0.94 1.86
N TYR A 84 -0.81 -1.75 1.33
CA TYR A 84 -1.08 -3.18 1.14
C TYR A 84 -1.29 -3.87 2.48
N ALA A 85 -2.32 -4.71 2.56
CA ALA A 85 -2.49 -5.62 3.69
C ALA A 85 -1.78 -6.95 3.39
N PRO A 86 -1.21 -7.66 4.39
CA PRO A 86 -0.63 -8.98 4.18
C PRO A 86 -1.61 -9.95 3.50
N ARG A 87 -2.87 -9.96 3.93
CA ARG A 87 -3.94 -10.77 3.31
C ARG A 87 -4.24 -10.42 1.84
N GLU A 88 -3.95 -9.20 1.41
CA GLU A 88 -4.11 -8.76 0.01
C GLU A 88 -2.93 -9.26 -0.83
N LEU A 89 -1.71 -9.14 -0.29
CA LEU A 89 -0.49 -9.56 -0.97
C LEU A 89 -0.36 -11.08 -1.10
N PHE A 90 -0.81 -11.81 -0.07
CA PHE A 90 -0.77 -13.26 0.05
C PHE A 90 -2.17 -13.90 -0.12
N ASP A 91 -3.02 -13.27 -0.94
CA ASP A 91 -4.43 -13.64 -1.17
C ASP A 91 -4.68 -15.12 -1.47
N THR A 92 -3.78 -15.77 -2.21
CA THR A 92 -3.89 -17.19 -2.58
C THR A 92 -2.84 -18.08 -1.91
N PHE A 93 -2.20 -17.63 -0.83
CA PHE A 93 -1.13 -18.39 -0.18
C PHE A 93 -1.69 -19.54 0.67
N ASP A 94 -1.21 -20.75 0.40
CA ASP A 94 -1.45 -21.96 1.18
C ASP A 94 -0.17 -22.34 1.94
N PRO A 95 -0.16 -22.28 3.28
CA PRO A 95 0.99 -22.68 4.10
C PRO A 95 1.42 -24.15 3.91
N SER A 96 0.53 -25.02 3.41
CA SER A 96 0.82 -26.43 3.15
C SER A 96 1.46 -26.68 1.78
N ASP A 97 1.34 -25.73 0.84
CA ASP A 97 2.03 -25.75 -0.46
C ASP A 97 2.79 -24.43 -0.67
N PRO A 98 4.08 -24.36 -0.32
CA PRO A 98 4.89 -23.15 -0.48
C PRO A 98 4.91 -22.58 -1.91
N ARG A 99 4.64 -23.41 -2.94
CA ARG A 99 4.59 -22.97 -4.35
C ARG A 99 3.35 -22.14 -4.66
N SER A 100 2.32 -22.18 -3.81
CA SER A 100 1.13 -21.33 -3.91
C SER A 100 1.47 -19.83 -3.87
N TYR A 101 2.61 -19.46 -3.28
CA TYR A 101 3.13 -18.09 -3.32
C TYR A 101 3.20 -17.53 -4.74
N CYS A 102 3.57 -18.35 -5.74
CA CYS A 102 3.66 -17.92 -7.13
C CYS A 102 2.33 -17.38 -7.69
N GLY A 103 1.19 -17.82 -7.13
CA GLY A 103 -0.15 -17.35 -7.51
C GLY A 103 -0.57 -16.04 -6.85
N CYS A 104 0.09 -15.67 -5.75
CA CYS A 104 -0.28 -14.53 -4.93
C CYS A 104 -0.11 -13.20 -5.67
N LEU A 105 -0.87 -12.19 -5.25
CA LEU A 105 -0.77 -10.83 -5.79
C LEU A 105 0.66 -10.31 -5.81
N ASP A 106 1.40 -10.48 -4.71
CA ASP A 106 2.81 -10.05 -4.58
C ASP A 106 3.70 -10.63 -5.71
N ALA A 107 3.65 -11.96 -5.89
CA ALA A 107 4.41 -12.64 -6.92
C ALA A 107 3.95 -12.28 -8.34
N ARG A 108 2.66 -12.00 -8.54
CA ARG A 108 2.11 -11.55 -9.84
C ARG A 108 2.60 -10.15 -10.20
N VAL A 109 2.59 -9.22 -9.25
CA VAL A 109 3.10 -7.85 -9.44
C VAL A 109 4.61 -7.88 -9.70
N TYR A 110 5.37 -8.68 -8.96
CA TYR A 110 6.81 -8.84 -9.19
C TYR A 110 7.12 -9.40 -10.59
N ARG A 111 6.41 -10.46 -11.03
CA ARG A 111 6.58 -11.02 -12.38
C ARG A 111 6.23 -10.02 -13.48
N HIS A 112 5.18 -9.22 -13.29
CA HIS A 112 4.84 -8.13 -14.21
C HIS A 112 5.95 -7.09 -14.27
N TRP A 113 6.47 -6.66 -13.11
CA TRP A 113 7.59 -5.72 -13.04
C TRP A 113 8.81 -6.21 -13.81
N GLU A 114 9.14 -7.50 -13.67
CA GLU A 114 10.23 -8.13 -14.42
C GLU A 114 9.94 -8.18 -15.93
N ALA A 115 8.74 -8.60 -16.32
CA ALA A 115 8.35 -8.77 -17.72
C ALA A 115 8.26 -7.45 -18.49
N THR A 116 8.04 -6.33 -17.79
CA THR A 116 7.82 -5.02 -18.41
C THR A 116 9.02 -4.06 -18.31
N GLY A 117 10.23 -4.59 -18.05
CA GLY A 117 11.49 -3.84 -18.17
C GLY A 117 12.17 -3.47 -16.84
N LYS A 118 11.75 -4.06 -15.71
CA LYS A 118 12.37 -3.83 -14.39
C LYS A 118 12.45 -2.34 -14.05
N GLY A 119 13.61 -1.82 -13.67
CA GLY A 119 13.80 -0.39 -13.35
C GLY A 119 13.63 0.57 -14.54
N SER A 120 13.57 0.05 -15.77
CA SER A 120 13.47 0.83 -17.01
C SER A 120 12.32 0.33 -17.88
N PRO A 121 11.06 0.67 -17.54
CA PRO A 121 9.91 0.21 -18.30
C PRO A 121 9.99 0.64 -19.76
N TRP A 122 9.59 -0.25 -20.67
CA TRP A 122 9.65 0.05 -22.11
C TRP A 122 8.46 0.89 -22.61
N SER A 123 7.37 0.91 -21.85
CA SER A 123 6.15 1.66 -22.16
C SER A 123 6.03 2.92 -21.31
N LEU A 124 5.67 4.03 -21.95
CA LEU A 124 5.29 5.25 -21.25
C LEU A 124 4.10 5.00 -20.31
N LEU A 125 3.13 4.19 -20.75
CA LEU A 125 1.94 3.90 -19.96
C LEU A 125 2.29 3.10 -18.70
N GLU A 126 3.18 2.11 -18.81
CA GLU A 126 3.70 1.36 -17.65
C GLU A 126 4.48 2.28 -16.71
N THR A 127 5.29 3.18 -17.26
CA THR A 127 6.02 4.18 -16.45
C THR A 127 5.06 5.06 -15.67
N LEU A 128 4.03 5.61 -16.32
CA LEU A 128 3.02 6.43 -15.66
C LEU A 128 2.22 5.65 -14.62
N ALA A 129 1.81 4.41 -14.94
CA ALA A 129 1.08 3.54 -14.02
C ALA A 129 1.85 3.27 -12.73
N ARG A 130 3.14 2.94 -12.84
CA ARG A 130 4.01 2.71 -11.68
C ARG A 130 4.25 3.99 -10.87
N ARG A 131 4.42 5.14 -11.53
CA ARG A 131 4.60 6.42 -10.82
C ARG A 131 3.35 6.84 -10.06
N LEU A 132 2.18 6.62 -10.65
CA LEU A 132 0.90 6.85 -9.97
C LEU A 132 0.75 5.90 -8.77
N HIS A 133 1.06 4.61 -8.96
CA HIS A 133 1.08 3.63 -7.88
C HIS A 133 2.03 4.03 -6.74
N ASP A 134 3.28 4.38 -7.05
CA ASP A 134 4.30 4.75 -6.07
C ASP A 134 3.90 6.02 -5.31
N HIS A 135 3.30 6.99 -6.02
CA HIS A 135 2.75 8.19 -5.40
C HIS A 135 1.62 7.85 -4.44
N ALA A 136 0.65 7.03 -4.87
CA ALA A 136 -0.46 6.57 -4.04
C ALA A 136 0.00 5.79 -2.79
N VAL A 137 1.05 4.96 -2.92
CA VAL A 137 1.64 4.27 -1.76
C VAL A 137 2.35 5.26 -0.83
N THR A 138 3.03 6.26 -1.37
CA THR A 138 3.71 7.31 -0.59
C THR A 138 2.70 8.13 0.21
N ASP A 139 1.61 8.55 -0.44
CA ASP A 139 0.54 9.32 0.17
C ASP A 139 -0.14 8.55 1.31
N ALA A 140 -0.55 7.29 1.05
CA ALA A 140 -1.10 6.41 2.08
C ALA A 140 -0.09 6.11 3.22
N LEU A 141 1.21 6.09 2.93
CA LEU A 141 2.25 5.93 3.95
C LEU A 141 2.37 7.19 4.82
N GLU A 142 2.32 8.37 4.22
CA GLU A 142 2.35 9.65 4.95
C GLU A 142 1.15 9.77 5.89
N GLU A 143 -0.06 9.43 5.43
CA GLU A 143 -1.26 9.41 6.27
C GLU A 143 -1.12 8.41 7.43
N PHE A 144 -0.64 7.19 7.13
CA PHE A 144 -0.40 6.17 8.16
C PHE A 144 0.60 6.64 9.22
N LEU A 145 1.70 7.28 8.80
CA LEU A 145 2.72 7.78 9.72
C LEU A 145 2.26 9.00 10.51
N ALA A 146 1.40 9.85 9.94
CA ALA A 146 0.82 11.00 10.64
C ALA A 146 -0.02 10.60 11.87
N ALA A 147 -0.58 9.39 11.86
CA ALA A 147 -1.30 8.81 13.01
C ALA A 147 -0.37 8.30 14.14
N HIS A 148 0.96 8.33 13.96
CA HIS A 148 1.93 7.78 14.90
C HIS A 148 2.98 8.83 15.33
N GLU A 149 2.92 9.28 16.58
CA GLU A 149 3.85 10.30 17.09
C GLU A 149 5.30 9.80 17.28
N ARG A 150 5.49 8.48 17.43
CA ARG A 150 6.76 7.86 17.83
C ARG A 150 7.16 6.77 16.85
N VAL A 151 7.85 7.17 15.78
CA VAL A 151 8.35 6.25 14.75
C VAL A 151 9.86 6.08 14.90
N VAL A 152 10.34 4.83 14.90
CA VAL A 152 11.77 4.50 14.89
C VAL A 152 12.07 3.65 13.66
N ALA A 153 12.92 4.17 12.79
CA ALA A 153 13.42 3.42 11.63
C ALA A 153 14.70 2.66 12.01
N ILE A 154 14.69 1.34 11.83
CA ILE A 154 15.90 0.51 11.94
C ILE A 154 16.40 0.23 10.53
N MET A 155 17.56 0.80 10.21
CA MET A 155 18.25 0.61 8.94
C MET A 155 19.35 -0.44 9.13
N GLY A 156 19.47 -1.40 8.20
CA GLY A 156 20.50 -2.41 8.26
C GLY A 156 20.58 -3.25 6.99
N GLY A 157 21.68 -3.98 6.84
CA GLY A 157 21.97 -4.74 5.63
C GLY A 157 21.00 -5.89 5.40
N HIS A 158 20.56 -6.05 4.13
CA HIS A 158 19.72 -7.17 3.69
C HIS A 158 20.44 -8.53 3.72
N SER A 159 21.77 -8.54 3.92
CA SER A 159 22.60 -9.75 3.93
C SER A 159 22.84 -10.33 5.33
N MET A 160 22.27 -9.73 6.38
CA MET A 160 22.36 -10.27 7.74
C MET A 160 21.68 -11.64 7.81
N SER A 161 22.40 -12.63 8.32
CA SER A 161 21.90 -13.99 8.48
C SER A 161 20.95 -14.10 9.68
N ARG A 162 19.92 -14.95 9.60
CA ARG A 162 18.96 -15.19 10.69
C ARG A 162 19.58 -15.93 11.90
N ASP A 163 20.73 -16.57 11.71
CA ASP A 163 21.51 -17.24 12.76
C ASP A 163 22.55 -16.33 13.43
N ASP A 164 22.73 -15.09 12.94
CA ASP A 164 23.65 -14.11 13.52
C ASP A 164 23.12 -13.57 14.86
N ALA A 165 24.01 -13.38 15.83
CA ALA A 165 23.65 -12.77 17.12
C ALA A 165 23.04 -11.37 16.93
N SER A 166 23.51 -10.61 15.94
CA SER A 166 23.02 -9.28 15.60
C SER A 166 21.57 -9.30 15.13
N TYR A 167 21.12 -10.38 14.46
CA TYR A 167 19.72 -10.53 14.06
C TYR A 167 18.82 -10.60 15.30
N ARG A 168 19.23 -11.39 16.29
CA ARG A 168 18.53 -11.50 17.58
C ARG A 168 18.52 -10.17 18.33
N ASP A 169 19.64 -9.44 18.34
CA ASP A 169 19.72 -8.14 19.00
C ASP A 169 18.77 -7.11 18.38
N VAL A 170 18.71 -7.06 17.04
CA VAL A 170 17.76 -6.19 16.33
C VAL A 170 16.31 -6.57 16.66
N ALA A 171 15.98 -7.86 16.65
CA ALA A 171 14.63 -8.31 16.98
C ALA A 171 14.23 -7.98 18.43
N ARG A 172 15.13 -8.20 19.40
CA ARG A 172 14.89 -7.86 20.81
C ARG A 172 14.76 -6.35 21.03
N MET A 173 15.61 -5.55 20.37
CA MET A 173 15.54 -4.09 20.41
C MET A 173 14.20 -3.61 19.84
N SER A 174 13.81 -4.08 18.67
CA SER A 174 12.54 -3.76 18.03
C SER A 174 11.35 -4.09 18.93
N ARG A 175 11.31 -5.30 19.48
CA ARG A 175 10.28 -5.74 20.43
C ARG A 175 10.17 -4.83 21.66
N THR A 176 11.31 -4.45 22.22
CA THR A 176 11.38 -3.56 23.39
C THR A 176 10.83 -2.17 23.06
N LEU A 177 11.15 -1.64 21.89
CA LEU A 177 10.65 -0.35 21.43
C LEU A 177 9.14 -0.42 21.16
N THR A 178 8.64 -1.49 20.54
CA THR A 178 7.20 -1.68 20.32
C THR A 178 6.42 -1.70 21.63
N ARG A 179 6.91 -2.42 22.65
CA ARG A 179 6.32 -2.43 24.00
C ARG A 179 6.34 -1.07 24.70
N LYS A 180 7.25 -0.17 24.29
CA LYS A 180 7.31 1.23 24.77
C LYS A 180 6.42 2.18 23.95
N GLY A 181 5.62 1.66 23.02
CA GLY A 181 4.69 2.43 22.21
C GLY A 181 5.33 3.10 20.99
N TYR A 182 6.49 2.62 20.52
CA TYR A 182 7.06 3.06 19.25
C TYR A 182 6.50 2.23 18.09
N LEU A 183 6.21 2.89 16.97
CA LEU A 183 6.03 2.25 15.67
C LEU A 183 7.41 1.98 15.07
N LEU A 184 7.64 0.74 14.65
CA LEU A 184 8.91 0.31 14.08
C LEU A 184 8.79 0.30 12.56
N ALA A 185 9.77 0.93 11.89
CA ALA A 185 9.85 1.00 10.44
C ALA A 185 11.19 0.44 9.94
N SER A 186 11.19 -0.11 8.73
CA SER A 186 12.41 -0.55 8.04
C SER A 186 12.20 -0.54 6.51
N GLY A 187 13.23 -0.86 5.74
CA GLY A 187 13.11 -1.02 4.29
C GLY A 187 12.37 -2.28 3.82
N GLY A 188 11.89 -3.14 4.73
CA GLY A 188 11.01 -4.28 4.41
C GLY A 188 11.69 -5.49 3.76
N GLY A 189 13.01 -5.48 3.58
CA GLY A 189 13.76 -6.62 3.04
C GLY A 189 14.15 -7.68 4.09
N PRO A 190 14.97 -8.67 3.70
CA PRO A 190 15.50 -9.68 4.62
C PRO A 190 16.55 -9.09 5.60
N GLY A 191 17.04 -9.94 6.51
CA GLY A 191 18.11 -9.59 7.45
C GLY A 191 17.64 -8.63 8.55
N ALA A 192 18.36 -7.52 8.76
CA ALA A 192 18.05 -6.58 9.84
C ALA A 192 16.64 -5.96 9.72
N MET A 193 16.16 -5.76 8.49
CA MET A 193 14.82 -5.25 8.21
C MET A 193 13.74 -6.28 8.61
N GLU A 194 13.96 -7.55 8.27
CA GLU A 194 13.10 -8.66 8.72
C GLU A 194 13.11 -8.80 10.24
N ALA A 195 14.30 -8.80 10.87
CA ALA A 195 14.44 -8.87 12.32
C ALA A 195 13.66 -7.74 13.04
N THR A 196 13.64 -6.55 12.45
CA THR A 196 12.86 -5.42 12.95
C THR A 196 11.37 -5.75 13.00
N HIS A 197 10.79 -6.23 11.90
CA HIS A 197 9.36 -6.57 11.87
C HIS A 197 9.03 -7.80 12.70
N LEU A 198 9.93 -8.80 12.76
CA LEU A 198 9.79 -9.96 13.63
C LEU A 198 9.70 -9.54 15.11
N GLY A 199 10.64 -8.70 15.56
CA GLY A 199 10.63 -8.18 16.92
C GLY A 199 9.35 -7.44 17.27
N ALA A 200 8.90 -6.56 16.38
CA ALA A 200 7.67 -5.79 16.56
C ALA A 200 6.43 -6.70 16.62
N TRP A 201 6.36 -7.70 15.74
CA TRP A 201 5.27 -8.69 15.73
C TRP A 201 5.21 -9.50 17.02
N PHE A 202 6.35 -9.83 17.62
CA PHE A 202 6.44 -10.61 18.86
C PHE A 202 6.25 -9.79 20.16
N ALA A 203 5.99 -8.48 20.07
CA ALA A 203 5.76 -7.62 21.23
C ALA A 203 4.63 -8.06 22.19
N PRO A 204 3.46 -8.54 21.73
CA PRO A 204 2.38 -8.96 22.63
C PRO A 204 2.55 -10.38 23.21
N TYR A 205 3.54 -11.15 22.75
CA TYR A 205 3.78 -12.53 23.18
C TYR A 205 4.74 -12.59 24.37
N GLU A 206 4.84 -13.76 25.02
CA GLU A 206 5.78 -14.04 26.12
C GLU A 206 7.26 -13.87 25.70
N ASP A 207 8.15 -13.69 26.67
CA ASP A 207 9.56 -13.33 26.44
C ASP A 207 10.38 -14.41 25.73
N ASP A 208 10.07 -15.68 25.97
CA ASP A 208 10.69 -16.83 25.30
C ASP A 208 10.23 -17.01 23.85
N ALA A 209 8.99 -16.62 23.52
CA ALA A 209 8.39 -16.82 22.20
C ALA A 209 9.21 -16.23 21.04
N LEU A 210 9.85 -15.06 21.24
CA LEU A 210 10.72 -14.47 20.23
C LEU A 210 11.97 -15.33 19.98
N ASP A 211 12.60 -15.79 21.05
CA ASP A 211 13.81 -16.60 20.96
C ASP A 211 13.51 -17.98 20.34
N ASP A 212 12.30 -18.51 20.54
CA ASP A 212 11.79 -19.73 19.93
C ASP A 212 11.56 -19.55 18.43
N ALA A 213 10.93 -18.45 18.02
CA ALA A 213 10.73 -18.11 16.62
C ALA A 213 12.07 -17.93 15.88
N ILE A 214 13.05 -17.26 16.50
CA ILE A 214 14.39 -17.10 15.93
C ILE A 214 15.07 -18.46 15.75
N ARG A 215 14.90 -19.42 16.67
CA ARG A 215 15.45 -20.78 16.50
C ARG A 215 14.85 -21.47 15.28
N VAL A 216 13.54 -21.33 15.04
CA VAL A 216 12.91 -21.88 13.83
C VAL A 216 13.47 -21.22 12.57
N LEU A 217 13.57 -19.88 12.55
CA LEU A 217 14.10 -19.14 11.40
C LEU A 217 15.57 -19.44 11.12
N SER A 218 16.38 -19.72 12.14
CA SER A 218 17.80 -20.04 11.99
C SER A 218 18.08 -21.32 11.19
N LEU A 219 17.08 -22.21 11.04
CA LEU A 219 17.18 -23.39 10.17
C LEU A 219 17.25 -23.00 8.68
N ALA A 220 16.81 -21.80 8.33
CA ALA A 220 16.91 -21.22 6.99
C ALA A 220 17.63 -19.86 7.10
N PRO A 221 18.96 -19.85 7.32
CA PRO A 221 19.71 -18.66 7.74
C PRO A 221 19.69 -17.54 6.70
N THR A 222 19.57 -17.88 5.42
CA THR A 222 19.55 -16.93 4.31
C THR A 222 18.18 -16.89 3.62
N TYR A 223 17.80 -15.71 3.14
CA TYR A 223 16.66 -15.52 2.25
C TYR A 223 17.04 -15.93 0.81
N ARG A 224 16.97 -17.24 0.51
CA ARG A 224 17.19 -17.84 -0.81
C ARG A 224 16.39 -19.13 -0.94
#